data_AF-A0A1C6RWS2-F1
#
_entry.id   AF-A0A1C6RWS2-F1
#
_cell.length_a   1.000
_cell.length_b   1.000
_cell.length_c   1.000
_cell.angle_alpha   90.00
_cell.angle_beta   90.00
_cell.angle_gamma   90.00
#
_symmetry.space_group_name_H-M   'P 1'
#
loop_
_entity.id
_entity.type
_entity.pdbx_description
1 polymer ?
#
loop_
_entity_poly.entity_id
_entity_poly.type
_entity_poly.pdbx_seq_one_letter_code
_entity_poly.pdbx_strand_id
1 'polypeptide(L)'
;MTSPHHLHATRTTWALDVALTRLHQLARLETRHRSDQYLAAADRLRSPIYGVRHATGDHADPVGAVLTAPEGSGHTSGWVELSQRAHDRLTWIATQFRAQPGQAPLTAIRNRIPMLLPGTAALLAKHLADEDTWIRAAVRLEPAGMPLVGVPCPRCGHRTLTAHTDGPTNTWTITCTCLCVGQGCRCGMPGAVEGAQHIWPRNVVLTPATTSNEGESDRG
;
A
#
# COMPACT_ATOMS: atom_id res chain seq x y z
N MET A 1 -5.50 -9.68 -22.83
CA MET A 1 -4.70 -8.48 -23.16
C MET A 1 -4.63 -7.59 -21.93
N THR A 2 -3.45 -7.08 -21.57
CA THR A 2 -3.28 -6.20 -20.40
C THR A 2 -3.44 -4.74 -20.85
N SER A 3 -4.48 -4.05 -20.40
CA SER A 3 -4.67 -2.63 -20.69
C SER A 3 -3.93 -1.72 -19.69
N PRO A 4 -3.74 -0.42 -19.99
CA PRO A 4 -3.14 0.52 -19.04
C PRO A 4 -3.83 0.55 -17.67
N HIS A 5 -5.15 0.40 -17.63
CA HIS A 5 -5.91 0.33 -16.38
C HIS A 5 -5.58 -0.89 -15.53
N HIS A 6 -5.33 -2.03 -16.15
CA HIS A 6 -4.88 -3.23 -15.44
C HIS A 6 -3.50 -3.04 -14.83
N LEU A 7 -2.60 -2.35 -15.55
CA LEU A 7 -1.27 -2.02 -15.04
C LEU A 7 -1.34 -1.05 -13.87
N HIS A 8 -2.18 -0.01 -13.96
CA HIS A 8 -2.39 0.93 -12.87
C HIS A 8 -2.94 0.22 -11.63
N ALA A 9 -3.97 -0.62 -11.79
CA ALA A 9 -4.54 -1.39 -10.69
C ALA A 9 -3.49 -2.33 -10.06
N THR A 10 -2.73 -3.05 -10.88
CA THR A 10 -1.66 -3.95 -10.41
C THR A 10 -0.61 -3.18 -9.63
N ARG A 11 -0.11 -2.07 -10.19
CA ARG A 11 0.85 -1.17 -9.53
C ARG A 11 0.33 -0.70 -8.17
N THR A 12 -0.90 -0.18 -8.11
CA THR A 12 -1.48 0.34 -6.87
C THR A 12 -1.67 -0.76 -5.83
N THR A 13 -2.00 -2.00 -6.23
CA THR A 13 -2.09 -3.11 -5.25
C THR A 13 -0.76 -3.44 -4.61
N TRP A 14 0.36 -3.36 -5.34
CA TRP A 14 1.68 -3.63 -4.78
C TRP A 14 2.18 -2.47 -3.93
N ALA A 15 1.97 -1.24 -4.37
CA ALA A 15 2.27 -0.04 -3.57
C ALA A 15 1.51 -0.08 -2.23
N LEU A 16 0.22 -0.40 -2.26
CA LEU A 16 -0.61 -0.50 -1.06
C LEU A 16 -0.16 -1.62 -0.11
N ASP A 17 0.32 -2.75 -0.65
CA ASP A 17 0.84 -3.88 0.14
C ASP A 17 2.05 -3.45 1.01
N VAL A 18 2.94 -2.64 0.45
CA VAL A 18 4.08 -2.05 1.18
C VAL A 18 3.59 -1.14 2.30
N ALA A 19 2.61 -0.27 2.01
CA ALA A 19 2.06 0.65 3.00
C ALA A 19 1.36 -0.09 4.16
N LEU A 20 0.58 -1.13 3.85
CA LEU A 20 -0.08 -1.99 4.84
C LEU A 20 0.91 -2.80 5.65
N THR A 21 1.98 -3.30 5.03
CA THR A 21 3.04 -4.02 5.75
C THR A 21 3.65 -3.13 6.83
N ARG A 22 3.90 -1.86 6.51
CA ARG A 22 4.39 -0.87 7.49
C ARG A 22 3.34 -0.59 8.57
N LEU A 23 2.08 -0.40 8.20
CA LEU A 23 0.99 -0.20 9.15
C LEU A 23 0.86 -1.36 10.14
N HIS A 24 0.87 -2.61 9.65
CA HIS A 24 0.82 -3.81 10.47
C HIS A 24 2.04 -3.97 11.39
N GLN A 25 3.22 -3.49 10.97
CA GLN A 25 4.40 -3.45 11.83
C GLN A 25 4.20 -2.47 12.99
N LEU A 26 3.68 -1.26 12.71
CA LEU A 26 3.40 -0.25 13.73
C LEU A 26 2.32 -0.72 14.71
N ALA A 27 1.23 -1.30 14.22
CA ALA A 27 0.19 -1.91 15.06
C ALA A 27 0.74 -3.00 15.99
N ARG A 28 1.61 -3.89 15.50
CA ARG A 28 2.27 -4.91 16.32
C ARG A 28 3.23 -4.33 17.37
N LEU A 29 3.88 -3.20 17.08
CA LEU A 29 4.74 -2.52 18.04
C LEU A 29 3.92 -1.85 19.15
N GLU A 30 2.82 -1.20 18.77
CA GLU A 30 1.87 -0.58 19.71
C GLU A 30 1.26 -1.61 20.67
N THR A 31 0.78 -2.75 20.16
CA THR A 31 0.22 -3.81 21.00
C THR A 31 1.25 -4.36 21.99
N ARG A 32 2.50 -4.57 21.55
CA ARG A 32 3.59 -5.01 22.45
C ARG A 32 3.86 -3.97 23.53
N HIS A 33 3.99 -2.70 23.16
CA HIS A 33 4.24 -1.63 24.11
C HIS A 33 3.14 -1.50 25.16
N ARG A 34 1.86 -1.59 24.76
CA ARG A 34 0.74 -1.61 25.70
C ARG A 34 0.80 -2.81 26.64
N SER A 35 1.06 -4.01 26.12
CA SER A 35 1.20 -5.21 26.96
C SER A 35 2.33 -5.07 27.98
N ASP A 36 3.48 -4.54 27.58
CA ASP A 36 4.62 -4.30 28.48
C ASP A 36 4.27 -3.28 29.57
N GLN A 37 3.56 -2.20 29.22
CA GLN A 37 3.05 -1.22 30.19
C GLN A 37 2.08 -1.86 31.19
N TYR A 38 1.16 -2.71 30.74
CA TYR A 38 0.23 -3.41 31.62
C TYR A 38 0.96 -4.38 32.56
N LEU A 39 1.96 -5.12 32.07
CA LEU A 39 2.78 -5.99 32.90
C LEU A 39 3.60 -5.22 33.94
N ALA A 40 4.22 -4.09 33.56
CA ALA A 40 4.94 -3.22 34.48
C ALA A 40 4.02 -2.58 35.53
N ALA A 41 2.80 -2.19 35.15
CA ALA A 41 1.80 -1.68 36.08
C ALA A 41 1.33 -2.79 37.04
N ALA A 42 1.10 -4.01 36.55
CA ALA A 42 0.73 -5.15 37.37
C ALA A 42 1.82 -5.52 38.39
N ASP A 43 3.10 -5.40 38.04
CA ASP A 43 4.21 -5.62 38.96
C ASP A 43 4.22 -4.59 40.11
N ARG A 44 3.97 -3.30 39.80
CA ARG A 44 3.82 -2.24 40.83
C ARG A 44 2.63 -2.48 41.75
N LEU A 45 1.55 -3.06 41.24
CA LEU A 45 0.39 -3.48 42.05
C LEU A 45 0.69 -4.72 42.91
N ARG A 46 1.69 -5.53 42.57
CA ARG A 46 2.17 -6.67 43.37
C ARG A 46 3.23 -6.29 44.42
N SER A 47 3.29 -5.01 44.81
CA SER A 47 4.12 -4.59 45.93
C SER A 47 3.89 -5.51 47.16
N PRO A 48 4.96 -6.03 47.80
CA PRO A 48 4.86 -6.91 48.97
C PRO A 48 4.36 -6.19 50.23
N ILE A 49 3.94 -4.91 50.13
CA ILE A 49 3.28 -4.15 51.19
C ILE A 49 1.77 -4.54 51.27
N TYR A 50 1.46 -5.81 51.07
CA TYR A 50 0.34 -6.43 51.77
C TYR A 50 0.93 -7.11 53.01
N GLY A 51 1.42 -6.27 53.93
CA GLY A 51 1.64 -6.68 55.30
C GLY A 51 0.33 -7.28 55.82
N VAL A 52 0.45 -8.45 56.45
CA VAL A 52 -0.61 -9.10 57.21
C VAL A 52 -1.27 -8.06 58.11
N ARG A 53 -2.45 -7.55 57.70
CA ARG A 53 -3.23 -6.64 58.55
C ARG A 53 -3.90 -7.51 59.60
N HIS A 54 -3.35 -7.51 60.81
CA HIS A 54 -4.17 -7.76 61.98
C HIS A 54 -5.28 -6.71 62.00
N ALA A 55 -6.51 -7.16 61.78
CA ALA A 55 -7.70 -6.34 61.85
C ALA A 55 -7.81 -5.72 63.24
N THR A 56 -7.44 -4.45 63.36
CA THR A 56 -7.94 -3.58 64.43
C THR A 56 -8.32 -2.28 63.75
N GLY A 57 -9.61 -1.95 63.88
CA GLY A 57 -10.28 -0.97 63.06
C GLY A 57 -9.67 0.40 63.15
N ASP A 58 -9.50 1.04 61.99
CA ASP A 58 -9.70 2.46 61.87
C ASP A 58 -10.10 2.79 60.43
N HIS A 59 -10.97 3.78 60.27
CA HIS A 59 -11.60 4.17 59.01
C HIS A 59 -10.57 4.78 58.04
N ALA A 60 -9.80 3.94 57.36
CA ALA A 60 -9.05 4.33 56.19
C ALA A 60 -9.87 4.00 54.95
N ASP A 61 -10.72 4.95 54.54
CA ASP A 61 -11.42 4.89 53.26
C ASP A 61 -10.36 4.84 52.15
N PRO A 62 -10.22 3.74 51.39
CA PRO A 62 -9.29 3.70 50.30
C PRO A 62 -9.91 4.55 49.19
N VAL A 63 -9.50 5.82 49.13
CA VAL A 63 -9.56 6.56 47.86
C VAL A 63 -8.65 5.77 46.94
N GLY A 64 -9.23 4.82 46.21
CA GLY A 64 -8.54 4.06 45.19
C GLY A 64 -7.84 5.10 44.35
N ALA A 65 -6.50 5.10 44.40
CA ALA A 65 -5.70 5.87 43.49
C ALA A 65 -6.14 5.38 42.12
N VAL A 66 -7.06 6.13 41.52
CA VAL A 66 -7.44 6.00 40.14
C VAL A 66 -6.11 6.10 39.45
N LEU A 67 -5.64 4.95 38.97
CA LEU A 67 -4.62 4.86 37.96
C LEU A 67 -5.20 5.69 36.82
N THR A 68 -4.93 6.99 36.86
CA THR A 68 -5.03 7.86 35.72
C THR A 68 -3.97 7.31 34.79
N ALA A 69 -4.36 6.27 34.03
CA ALA A 69 -3.81 6.05 32.72
C ALA A 69 -3.75 7.44 32.10
N PRO A 70 -2.59 7.90 31.62
CA PRO A 70 -2.49 9.24 31.08
C PRO A 70 -3.62 9.37 30.08
N GLU A 71 -4.58 10.25 30.38
CA GLU A 71 -5.62 10.64 29.46
C GLU A 71 -4.87 11.18 28.24
N GLY A 72 -4.77 10.32 27.23
CA GLY A 72 -4.23 10.65 25.94
C GLY A 72 -5.16 11.66 25.31
N SER A 73 -4.79 12.92 25.49
CA SER A 73 -5.26 14.08 24.74
C SER A 73 -5.54 13.74 23.27
N GLY A 74 -6.81 13.92 22.86
CA GLY A 74 -7.24 13.84 21.46
C GLY A 74 -7.31 12.42 20.91
N HIS A 75 -8.42 12.04 20.30
CA HIS A 75 -8.58 10.74 19.63
C HIS A 75 -7.67 10.63 18.41
N THR A 76 -6.36 10.48 18.58
CA THR A 76 -5.51 9.86 17.57
C THR A 76 -5.84 8.37 17.61
N SER A 77 -6.70 7.93 16.69
CA SER A 77 -6.97 6.51 16.46
C SER A 77 -5.65 5.74 16.44
N GLY A 78 -5.52 4.70 17.26
CA GLY A 78 -4.29 3.90 17.35
C GLY A 78 -3.96 3.19 16.03
N TRP A 79 -2.73 2.71 15.85
CA TRP A 79 -2.33 1.99 14.63
C TRP A 79 -3.14 0.71 14.42
N VAL A 80 -3.56 0.05 15.52
CA VAL A 80 -4.48 -1.11 15.46
C VAL A 80 -5.83 -0.74 14.85
N GLU A 81 -6.42 0.39 15.26
CA GLU A 81 -7.71 0.86 14.73
C GLU A 81 -7.57 1.26 13.25
N LEU A 82 -6.50 1.98 12.91
CA LEU A 82 -6.18 2.34 11.54
C LEU A 82 -6.02 1.09 10.64
N SER A 83 -5.34 0.06 11.16
CA SER A 83 -5.18 -1.23 10.50
C SER A 83 -6.52 -1.93 10.28
N GLN A 84 -7.40 -1.93 11.28
CA GLN A 84 -8.72 -2.54 11.16
C GLN A 84 -9.58 -1.80 10.12
N ARG A 85 -9.60 -0.46 10.14
CA ARG A 85 -10.30 0.36 9.15
C ARG A 85 -9.81 0.07 7.74
N ALA A 86 -8.49 0.00 7.52
CA ALA A 86 -7.92 -0.34 6.23
C ALA A 86 -8.34 -1.75 5.76
N HIS A 87 -8.37 -2.72 6.68
CA HIS A 87 -8.83 -4.08 6.39
C HIS A 87 -10.32 -4.13 6.01
N ASP A 88 -11.19 -3.47 6.77
CA ASP A 88 -12.64 -3.43 6.51
C ASP A 88 -12.93 -2.76 5.17
N ARG A 89 -12.21 -1.66 4.89
CA ARG A 89 -12.32 -0.94 3.62
C ARG A 89 -11.89 -1.80 2.44
N LEU A 90 -10.78 -2.52 2.55
CA LEU A 90 -10.34 -3.45 1.52
C LEU A 90 -11.28 -4.64 1.36
N THR A 91 -11.86 -5.13 2.45
CA THR A 91 -12.89 -6.17 2.41
C THR A 91 -14.10 -5.69 1.63
N TRP A 92 -14.59 -4.48 1.93
CA TRP A 92 -15.66 -3.86 1.16
C TRP A 92 -15.30 -3.74 -0.33
N ILE A 93 -14.12 -3.22 -0.68
CA ILE A 93 -13.65 -3.16 -2.08
C ILE A 93 -13.66 -4.57 -2.70
N ALA A 94 -13.07 -5.56 -2.05
CA ALA A 94 -13.02 -6.94 -2.55
C ALA A 94 -14.42 -7.50 -2.84
N THR A 95 -15.42 -7.20 -1.99
CA THR A 95 -16.81 -7.61 -2.23
C THR A 95 -17.43 -6.92 -3.44
N GLN A 96 -17.21 -5.62 -3.62
CA GLN A 96 -17.76 -4.87 -4.77
C GLN A 96 -17.24 -5.40 -6.11
N PHE A 97 -15.99 -5.85 -6.16
CA PHE A 97 -15.37 -6.42 -7.36
C PHE A 97 -15.51 -7.94 -7.47
N ARG A 98 -16.34 -8.57 -6.61
CA ARG A 98 -16.61 -10.02 -6.57
C ARG A 98 -15.33 -10.85 -6.51
N ALA A 99 -14.39 -10.43 -5.67
CA ALA A 99 -13.20 -11.22 -5.39
C ALA A 99 -13.56 -12.49 -4.59
N GLN A 100 -12.70 -13.50 -4.65
CA GLN A 100 -12.96 -14.79 -4.01
C GLN A 100 -12.99 -14.66 -2.47
N PRO A 101 -14.02 -15.19 -1.79
CA PRO A 101 -14.08 -15.17 -0.33
C PRO A 101 -13.03 -16.11 0.28
N GLY A 102 -12.64 -15.84 1.53
CA GLY A 102 -11.71 -16.69 2.29
C GLY A 102 -10.21 -16.39 2.09
N GLN A 103 -9.86 -15.43 1.24
CA GLN A 103 -8.49 -14.93 1.08
C GLN A 103 -8.33 -13.55 1.75
N ALA A 104 -7.09 -13.18 2.09
CA ALA A 104 -6.77 -11.82 2.51
C ALA A 104 -7.27 -10.82 1.43
N PRO A 105 -7.97 -9.73 1.80
CA PRO A 105 -8.68 -8.88 0.84
C PRO A 105 -7.82 -8.35 -0.31
N LEU A 106 -6.60 -7.89 -0.02
CA LEU A 106 -5.69 -7.37 -1.05
C LEU A 106 -5.23 -8.46 -2.03
N THR A 107 -4.97 -9.67 -1.54
CA THR A 107 -4.64 -10.83 -2.38
C THR A 107 -5.80 -11.22 -3.28
N ALA A 108 -7.03 -11.24 -2.73
CA ALA A 108 -8.24 -11.52 -3.49
C ALA A 108 -8.46 -10.48 -4.61
N ILE A 109 -8.28 -9.19 -4.30
CA ILE A 109 -8.33 -8.09 -5.28
C ILE A 109 -7.28 -8.29 -6.36
N ARG A 110 -6.01 -8.53 -5.98
CA ARG A 110 -4.89 -8.70 -6.91
C ARG A 110 -5.14 -9.84 -7.90
N ASN A 111 -5.64 -10.98 -7.42
CA ASN A 111 -5.99 -12.13 -8.26
C ASN A 111 -7.16 -11.85 -9.22
N ARG A 112 -8.04 -10.90 -8.87
CA ARG A 112 -9.20 -10.55 -9.69
C ARG A 112 -8.86 -9.59 -10.82
N ILE A 113 -7.82 -8.75 -10.67
CA ILE A 113 -7.46 -7.70 -11.65
C ILE A 113 -7.44 -8.18 -13.09
N PRO A 114 -6.77 -9.30 -13.46
CA PRO A 114 -6.67 -9.72 -14.87
C PRO A 114 -8.01 -10.07 -15.53
N MET A 115 -9.05 -10.31 -14.74
CA MET A 115 -10.39 -10.69 -15.21
C MET A 115 -11.35 -9.49 -15.27
N LEU A 116 -10.91 -8.30 -14.88
CA LEU A 116 -11.75 -7.11 -14.88
C LEU A 116 -11.91 -6.53 -16.29
N LEU A 117 -13.01 -5.82 -16.52
CA LEU A 117 -13.10 -4.95 -17.68
C LEU A 117 -12.19 -3.72 -17.48
N PRO A 118 -11.62 -3.13 -18.53
CA PRO A 118 -10.71 -1.98 -18.40
C PRO A 118 -11.27 -0.82 -17.56
N GLY A 119 -12.54 -0.45 -17.76
CA GLY A 119 -13.18 0.60 -16.96
C GLY A 119 -13.32 0.24 -15.49
N THR A 120 -13.64 -1.02 -15.19
CA THR A 120 -13.70 -1.55 -13.82
C THR A 120 -12.31 -1.56 -13.17
N ALA A 121 -11.28 -1.95 -13.90
CA ALA A 121 -9.89 -1.88 -13.44
C ALA A 121 -9.46 -0.42 -13.17
N ALA A 122 -9.93 0.55 -13.96
CA ALA A 122 -9.65 1.97 -13.75
C ALA A 122 -10.25 2.48 -12.42
N LEU A 123 -11.51 2.14 -12.16
CA LEU A 123 -12.20 2.50 -10.92
C LEU A 123 -11.52 1.84 -9.70
N LEU A 124 -11.17 0.56 -9.81
CA LEU A 124 -10.43 -0.14 -8.78
C LEU A 124 -9.07 0.53 -8.52
N ALA A 125 -8.30 0.84 -9.57
CA ALA A 125 -7.00 1.51 -9.44
C ALA A 125 -7.13 2.84 -8.69
N LYS A 126 -8.18 3.62 -8.98
CA LYS A 126 -8.46 4.87 -8.26
C LYS A 126 -8.70 4.63 -6.78
N HIS A 127 -9.62 3.73 -6.42
CA HIS A 127 -9.90 3.43 -5.02
C HIS A 127 -8.65 2.94 -4.27
N LEU A 128 -7.85 2.08 -4.88
CA LEU A 128 -6.61 1.60 -4.28
C LEU A 128 -5.56 2.70 -4.13
N ALA A 129 -5.45 3.62 -5.10
CA ALA A 129 -4.55 4.76 -5.01
C ALA A 129 -4.95 5.74 -3.90
N ASP A 130 -6.25 5.97 -3.71
CA ASP A 130 -6.77 6.82 -2.64
C ASP A 130 -6.43 6.21 -1.26
N GLU A 131 -6.65 4.89 -1.09
CA GLU A 131 -6.29 4.18 0.14
C GLU A 131 -4.77 4.14 0.38
N ASP A 132 -3.97 3.89 -0.66
CA ASP A 132 -2.50 3.92 -0.57
C ASP A 132 -1.99 5.29 -0.14
N THR A 133 -2.50 6.37 -0.76
CA THR A 133 -2.12 7.75 -0.43
C THR A 133 -2.45 8.06 1.03
N TRP A 134 -3.64 7.70 1.49
CA TRP A 134 -4.08 7.94 2.87
C TRP A 134 -3.24 7.15 3.89
N ILE A 135 -3.00 5.85 3.65
CA ILE A 135 -2.20 5.02 4.56
C ILE A 135 -0.75 5.48 4.58
N ARG A 136 -0.13 5.72 3.41
CA ARG A 136 1.25 6.20 3.33
C ARG A 136 1.45 7.52 4.07
N ALA A 137 0.52 8.46 3.92
CA ALA A 137 0.55 9.70 4.67
C ALA A 137 0.50 9.45 6.19
N ALA A 138 -0.40 8.57 6.64
CA ALA A 138 -0.53 8.22 8.06
C ALA A 138 0.74 7.56 8.62
N VAL A 139 1.36 6.64 7.87
CA VAL A 139 2.58 5.93 8.30
C VAL A 139 3.88 6.63 7.92
N ARG A 140 3.80 7.84 7.36
CA ARG A 140 4.92 8.68 6.91
C ARG A 140 5.86 7.96 5.93
N LEU A 141 5.28 7.27 4.96
CA LEU A 141 6.02 6.71 3.83
C LEU A 141 6.06 7.70 2.67
N GLU A 142 7.20 7.74 1.98
CA GLU A 142 7.33 8.47 0.72
C GLU A 142 6.37 7.91 -0.35
N PRO A 143 6.06 8.73 -1.39
CA PRO A 143 5.30 8.26 -2.54
C PRO A 143 5.91 7.01 -3.17
N ALA A 144 5.05 6.13 -3.68
CA ALA A 144 5.52 4.91 -4.34
C ALA A 144 6.29 5.22 -5.64
N GLY A 145 7.40 4.52 -5.83
CA GLY A 145 8.24 4.57 -7.01
C GLY A 145 9.48 5.46 -6.89
N MET A 146 10.40 5.29 -7.84
CA MET A 146 11.67 6.01 -7.89
C MET A 146 11.87 6.64 -9.26
N PRO A 147 12.51 7.82 -9.36
CA PRO A 147 12.90 8.40 -10.64
C PRO A 147 13.80 7.42 -11.41
N LEU A 148 13.45 7.18 -12.68
CA LEU A 148 14.23 6.40 -13.61
C LEU A 148 15.04 7.35 -14.48
N VAL A 149 16.34 7.44 -14.18
CA VAL A 149 17.29 8.35 -14.82
C VAL A 149 17.86 7.72 -16.09
N GLY A 150 18.07 8.53 -17.13
CA GLY A 150 18.74 8.10 -18.36
C GLY A 150 17.87 7.32 -19.36
N VAL A 151 16.58 7.10 -19.06
CA VAL A 151 15.66 6.40 -19.95
C VAL A 151 14.59 7.38 -20.46
N PRO A 152 14.54 7.68 -21.77
CA PRO A 152 13.56 8.62 -22.32
C PRO A 152 12.16 8.00 -22.33
N CYS A 153 11.13 8.82 -22.12
CA CYS A 153 9.76 8.39 -22.26
C CYS A 153 9.45 7.94 -23.70
N PRO A 154 8.89 6.73 -23.94
CA PRO A 154 8.56 6.26 -25.29
C PRO A 154 7.64 7.20 -26.08
N ARG A 155 6.79 7.98 -25.39
CA ARG A 155 5.87 8.94 -26.04
C ARG A 155 6.47 10.32 -26.23
N CYS A 156 7.02 10.93 -25.16
CA CYS A 156 7.38 12.35 -25.19
C CYS A 156 8.89 12.61 -25.20
N GLY A 157 9.75 11.58 -25.11
CA GLY A 157 11.20 11.70 -25.20
C GLY A 157 11.92 12.42 -24.04
N HIS A 158 11.23 13.32 -23.33
CA HIS A 158 11.90 14.32 -22.47
C HIS A 158 11.54 14.27 -20.98
N ARG A 159 10.47 13.59 -20.58
CA ARG A 159 10.01 13.61 -19.19
C ARG A 159 10.66 12.49 -18.38
N THR A 160 10.97 12.79 -17.12
CA THR A 160 11.45 11.82 -16.14
C THR A 160 10.41 10.72 -15.96
N LEU A 161 10.85 9.48 -16.13
CA LEU A 161 10.06 8.30 -15.87
C LEU A 161 10.11 7.96 -14.37
N THR A 162 9.08 7.30 -13.87
CA THR A 162 9.05 6.76 -12.51
C THR A 162 8.89 5.25 -12.58
N ALA A 163 9.84 4.52 -12.02
CA ALA A 163 9.81 3.07 -11.90
C ALA A 163 9.12 2.66 -10.60
N HIS A 164 8.20 1.72 -10.68
CA HIS A 164 7.44 1.17 -9.55
C HIS A 164 7.83 -0.30 -9.37
N THR A 165 8.54 -0.58 -8.28
CA THR A 165 9.22 -1.87 -8.04
C THR A 165 8.73 -2.60 -6.79
N ASP A 166 7.59 -2.18 -6.23
CA ASP A 166 7.05 -2.71 -4.96
C ASP A 166 6.57 -4.18 -5.04
N GLY A 167 6.48 -4.75 -6.24
CA GLY A 167 6.05 -6.14 -6.46
C GLY A 167 7.14 -7.04 -7.04
N PRO A 168 6.79 -8.29 -7.40
CA PRO A 168 7.67 -9.17 -8.15
C PRO A 168 8.10 -8.54 -9.47
N THR A 169 9.28 -8.92 -9.95
CA THR A 169 9.91 -8.32 -11.12
C THR A 169 9.04 -8.29 -12.39
N ASN A 170 8.16 -9.27 -12.58
CA ASN A 170 7.24 -9.34 -13.72
C ASN A 170 6.02 -8.41 -13.59
N THR A 171 5.76 -7.82 -12.42
CA THR A 171 4.69 -6.85 -12.19
C THR A 171 5.19 -5.41 -12.13
N TRP A 172 6.50 -5.19 -12.25
CA TRP A 172 7.09 -3.87 -12.28
C TRP A 172 6.54 -3.04 -13.44
N THR A 173 6.24 -1.79 -13.14
CA THR A 173 5.71 -0.85 -14.12
C THR A 173 6.52 0.43 -14.13
N ILE A 174 6.52 1.09 -15.29
CA ILE A 174 7.15 2.40 -15.47
C ILE A 174 6.06 3.37 -15.91
N THR A 175 6.03 4.54 -15.29
CA THR A 175 5.05 5.59 -15.56
C THR A 175 5.73 6.86 -16.04
N CYS A 176 5.02 7.66 -16.82
CA CYS A 176 5.43 9.01 -17.20
C CYS A 176 4.34 10.00 -16.81
N THR A 177 4.67 11.26 -16.51
CA THR A 177 3.65 12.29 -16.18
C THR A 177 2.84 12.78 -17.39
N CYS A 178 3.16 12.35 -18.62
CA CYS A 178 2.37 12.71 -19.80
C CYS A 178 1.13 11.83 -19.93
N LEU A 179 0.06 12.44 -20.46
CA LEU A 179 -1.22 11.79 -20.69
C LEU A 179 -1.28 11.19 -22.09
N CYS A 180 -1.99 10.08 -22.19
CA CYS A 180 -2.29 9.41 -23.44
C CYS A 180 -3.39 10.18 -24.20
N VAL A 181 -3.29 10.23 -25.52
CA VAL A 181 -4.25 10.90 -26.41
C VAL A 181 -5.22 9.91 -27.07
N GLY A 182 -5.29 8.67 -26.56
CA GLY A 182 -6.14 7.62 -27.09
C GLY A 182 -5.56 6.95 -28.34
N GLN A 183 -6.44 6.61 -29.28
CA GLN A 183 -6.07 5.92 -30.52
C GLN A 183 -5.06 6.75 -31.33
N GLY A 184 -4.00 6.11 -31.81
CA GLY A 184 -2.91 6.79 -32.53
C GLY A 184 -1.85 7.42 -31.61
N CYS A 185 -1.98 7.30 -30.29
CA CYS A 185 -0.90 7.70 -29.38
C CYS A 185 0.38 6.88 -29.66
N ARG A 186 1.51 7.56 -29.84
CA ARG A 186 2.83 6.94 -30.07
C ARG A 186 3.42 6.23 -28.84
N CYS A 187 2.65 6.09 -27.76
CA CYS A 187 3.12 5.42 -26.55
C CYS A 187 3.28 3.91 -26.71
N GLY A 188 2.78 3.32 -27.80
CA GLY A 188 2.93 1.90 -28.11
C GLY A 188 2.15 0.95 -27.19
N MET A 189 1.31 1.49 -26.28
CA MET A 189 0.52 0.67 -25.36
C MET A 189 -0.74 0.10 -26.04
N PRO A 190 -0.93 -1.23 -26.04
CA PRO A 190 -2.19 -1.83 -26.44
C PRO A 190 -3.34 -1.33 -25.55
N GLY A 191 -4.48 -1.00 -26.17
CA GLY A 191 -5.62 -0.44 -25.43
C GLY A 191 -5.34 0.95 -24.88
N ALA A 192 -4.68 1.81 -25.66
CA ALA A 192 -4.43 3.21 -25.33
C ALA A 192 -5.72 3.92 -24.89
N VAL A 193 -5.70 4.55 -23.71
CA VAL A 193 -6.86 5.23 -23.12
C VAL A 193 -6.58 6.71 -23.05
N GLU A 194 -7.43 7.53 -23.67
CA GLU A 194 -7.32 8.98 -23.61
C GLU A 194 -7.38 9.50 -22.18
N GLY A 195 -6.54 10.48 -21.85
CA GLY A 195 -6.46 11.11 -20.52
C GLY A 195 -5.77 10.26 -19.45
N ALA A 196 -5.51 8.97 -19.69
CA ALA A 196 -4.78 8.13 -18.74
C ALA A 196 -3.28 8.47 -18.73
N GLN A 197 -2.68 8.45 -17.55
CA GLN A 197 -1.23 8.53 -17.41
C GLN A 197 -0.59 7.32 -18.12
N HIS A 198 0.46 7.56 -18.91
CA HIS A 198 1.17 6.45 -19.53
C HIS A 198 1.81 5.54 -18.49
N ILE A 199 1.63 4.25 -18.72
CA ILE A 199 2.18 3.18 -17.91
C ILE A 199 2.56 2.03 -18.84
N TRP A 200 3.72 1.43 -18.57
CA TRP A 200 4.24 0.31 -19.33
C TRP A 200 4.72 -0.79 -18.37
N PRO A 201 4.64 -2.06 -18.77
CA PRO A 201 5.42 -3.13 -18.14
C PRO A 201 6.93 -2.83 -18.27
N ARG A 202 7.74 -3.23 -17.29
CA ARG A 202 9.17 -2.91 -17.29
C ARG A 202 9.91 -3.29 -18.58
N ASN A 203 9.56 -4.43 -19.18
CA ASN A 203 10.26 -4.98 -20.34
C ASN A 203 10.00 -4.16 -21.61
N VAL A 204 8.91 -3.40 -21.69
CA VAL A 204 8.63 -2.53 -22.84
C VAL A 204 9.56 -1.32 -22.87
N VAL A 205 10.06 -0.88 -21.71
CA VAL A 205 10.87 0.34 -21.58
C VAL A 205 12.35 0.03 -21.35
N LEU A 206 12.67 -1.04 -20.62
CA LEU A 206 14.04 -1.37 -20.21
C LEU A 206 14.73 -2.40 -21.08
N THR A 207 14.01 -3.11 -21.96
CA THR A 207 14.67 -4.02 -22.89
C THR A 207 15.25 -3.15 -24.01
N PRO A 208 16.56 -3.23 -24.29
CA PRO A 208 17.10 -2.58 -25.49
C PRO A 208 16.33 -3.14 -26.69
N ALA A 209 15.92 -2.27 -27.61
CA ALA A 209 15.45 -2.74 -28.89
C ALA A 209 16.56 -3.61 -29.46
N THR A 210 16.33 -4.92 -29.56
CA THR A 210 17.23 -5.80 -30.28
C THR A 210 17.23 -5.26 -31.69
N THR A 211 18.28 -4.50 -32.05
CA THR A 211 18.54 -4.14 -33.43
C THR A 211 18.73 -5.45 -34.15
N SER A 212 17.70 -5.90 -34.85
CA SER A 212 17.78 -6.90 -35.90
C SER A 212 18.69 -6.31 -36.98
N ASN A 213 19.99 -6.43 -36.78
CA ASN A 213 20.98 -6.23 -37.84
C ASN A 213 21.03 -7.54 -38.63
N GLU A 214 19.93 -7.83 -39.34
CA GLU A 214 19.96 -8.80 -40.42
C GLU A 214 20.35 -8.07 -41.70
N GLY A 215 21.54 -8.39 -42.19
CA GLY A 215 21.81 -8.45 -43.62
C GLY A 215 22.07 -7.13 -44.36
N GLU A 216 23.28 -6.61 -44.21
CA GLU A 216 23.94 -5.93 -45.34
C GLU A 216 25.41 -6.38 -45.39
N SER A 217 25.62 -7.68 -45.63
CA SER A 217 26.88 -8.16 -46.21
C SER A 217 26.69 -8.10 -47.72
N ASP A 218 27.10 -6.95 -48.24
CA ASP A 218 27.14 -6.60 -49.64
C ASP A 218 28.10 -7.51 -50.41
N ARG A 219 27.83 -7.53 -51.71
CA ARG A 219 28.50 -8.25 -52.78
C ARG A 219 29.98 -7.90 -52.84
N GLY A 220 30.80 -8.93 -53.06
CA GLY A 220 32.18 -8.86 -53.51
C GLY A 220 32.59 -10.20 -54.07
#